data_AF-A0A940BE26-F1
#
_entry.id   AF-A0A940BE26-F1
#
_cell.length_a   1.000
_cell.length_b   1.000
_cell.length_c   1.000
_cell.angle_alpha   90.00
_cell.angle_beta   90.00
_cell.angle_gamma   90.00
#
_symmetry.space_group_name_H-M   'P 1'
#
loop_
_entity.id
_entity.type
_entity.pdbx_description
1 polymer ?
#
loop_
_entity_poly.entity_id
_entity_poly.type
_entity_poly.pdbx_seq_one_letter_code
_entity_poly.pdbx_strand_id
1 'polypeptide(L)'
;QIEYLQAHPGLMVQKPINRGGISVPALLTSAWSQGKPYNMKTPRKGTGSDPYCKVGCSAVALAQVMYFWKYPEKSPALPGYTCPTSGYVIEDLPEYTFDWANMQDTYPTTNSGIDQLSDTKINAIGWLMR
;
A
#
# COMPACT_ATOMS: atom_id res chain seq x y z
N GLN A 1 -8.88 -27.35 4.94
CA GLN A 1 -9.59 -26.68 3.82
C GLN A 1 -9.65 -27.55 2.56
N ILE A 2 -8.57 -28.24 2.15
CA ILE A 2 -8.57 -29.17 1.01
C ILE A 2 -9.48 -30.40 1.22
N GLU A 3 -9.52 -30.92 2.44
CA GLU A 3 -10.28 -32.14 2.79
C GLU A 3 -11.81 -31.97 2.69
N TYR A 4 -12.33 -30.76 2.93
CA TYR A 4 -13.76 -30.45 2.86
C TYR A 4 -14.31 -30.50 1.42
N LEU A 5 -13.45 -30.23 0.42
CA LEU A 5 -13.80 -30.24 -1.00
C LEU A 5 -13.79 -31.65 -1.59
N GLN A 6 -13.07 -32.60 -0.99
CA GLN A 6 -13.05 -34.00 -1.43
C GLN A 6 -14.33 -34.75 -1.02
N ALA A 7 -14.92 -34.40 0.13
CA ALA A 7 -16.14 -35.02 0.63
C ALA A 7 -17.44 -34.50 -0.03
N HIS A 8 -17.39 -33.39 -0.77
CA HIS A 8 -18.55 -32.75 -1.39
C HIS A 8 -18.28 -32.41 -2.86
N PRO A 9 -18.26 -33.40 -3.78
CA PRO A 9 -17.89 -33.19 -5.19
C PRO A 9 -18.84 -32.26 -5.95
N GLY A 10 -20.03 -31.93 -5.40
CA GLY A 10 -20.96 -30.94 -5.97
C GLY A 10 -20.67 -29.49 -5.60
N LEU A 11 -19.75 -29.23 -4.66
CA LEU A 11 -19.34 -27.90 -4.20
C LEU A 11 -18.09 -27.38 -4.92
N MET A 12 -17.76 -27.95 -6.09
CA MET A 12 -16.72 -27.39 -6.94
C MET A 12 -17.11 -25.96 -7.32
N VAL A 13 -16.16 -25.03 -7.15
CA VAL A 13 -16.26 -23.65 -7.62
C VAL A 13 -16.64 -23.72 -9.10
N GLN A 14 -17.89 -23.35 -9.41
CA GLN A 14 -18.33 -23.33 -10.79
C GLN A 14 -17.46 -22.32 -11.54
N LYS A 15 -16.87 -22.77 -12.66
CA LYS A 15 -16.17 -21.90 -13.60
C LYS A 15 -17.09 -20.70 -13.87
N PRO A 16 -16.63 -19.46 -13.66
CA PRO A 16 -17.48 -18.29 -13.86
C PRO A 16 -18.05 -18.36 -15.28
N ILE A 17 -19.38 -18.30 -15.36
CA ILE A 17 -20.07 -18.22 -16.64
C ILE A 17 -19.60 -16.91 -17.26
N ASN A 18 -18.84 -17.00 -18.36
CA ASN A 18 -18.38 -15.85 -19.11
C ASN A 18 -19.59 -15.28 -19.87
N ARG A 19 -20.48 -14.62 -19.13
CA ARG A 19 -21.51 -13.75 -19.68
C ARG A 19 -20.72 -12.63 -20.31
N GLY A 20 -20.71 -12.53 -21.64
CA GLY A 20 -20.02 -11.50 -22.41
C GLY A 20 -20.53 -10.09 -22.07
N GLY A 21 -20.31 -9.69 -20.82
CA GLY A 21 -20.53 -8.38 -20.29
C GLY A 21 -19.38 -7.48 -20.71
N ILE A 22 -19.67 -6.19 -20.72
CA ILE A 22 -18.71 -5.14 -21.02
C ILE A 22 -17.48 -5.36 -20.12
N SER A 23 -16.35 -5.70 -20.75
CA SER A 23 -15.07 -5.84 -20.05
C SER A 23 -14.57 -4.45 -19.68
N VAL A 24 -14.52 -4.16 -18.38
CA VAL A 24 -13.87 -2.94 -17.88
C VAL A 24 -12.39 -3.25 -17.69
N PRO A 25 -11.46 -2.55 -18.37
CA PRO A 25 -10.03 -2.76 -18.16
C PRO A 25 -9.62 -2.36 -16.74
N ALA A 26 -8.46 -2.83 -16.29
CA ALA A 26 -7.91 -2.43 -15.00
C ALA A 26 -7.77 -0.90 -14.95
N LEU A 27 -8.45 -0.28 -13.98
CA LEU A 27 -8.44 1.17 -13.81
C LEU A 27 -7.14 1.64 -13.17
N LEU A 28 -6.63 0.88 -12.21
CA LEU A 28 -5.42 1.21 -11.47
C LEU A 28 -4.19 0.88 -12.33
N THR A 29 -3.37 1.90 -12.60
CA THR A 29 -2.06 1.77 -13.24
C THR A 29 -0.94 1.55 -12.23
N SER A 30 -1.16 1.91 -10.97
CA SER A 30 -0.17 1.77 -9.91
C SER A 30 0.05 0.30 -9.53
N ALA A 31 1.32 -0.11 -9.43
CA ALA A 31 1.74 -1.43 -8.98
C ALA A 31 2.62 -1.27 -7.72
N TRP A 32 1.96 -0.98 -6.59
CA TRP A 32 2.61 -0.69 -5.32
C TRP A 32 2.67 -1.90 -4.39
N SER A 33 3.61 -1.87 -3.44
CA SER A 33 3.86 -2.96 -2.50
C SER A 33 4.04 -2.41 -1.08
N GLN A 34 4.25 -3.31 -0.11
CA GLN A 34 4.30 -2.96 1.31
C GLN A 34 5.73 -2.75 1.84
N GLY A 35 6.76 -2.98 1.03
CA GLY A 35 8.18 -2.86 1.42
C GLY A 35 8.85 -1.59 0.87
N LYS A 36 10.19 -1.56 0.85
CA LYS A 36 10.94 -0.42 0.30
C LYS A 36 10.57 -0.19 -1.18
N PRO A 37 10.39 1.07 -1.64
CA PRO A 37 10.48 2.34 -0.91
C PRO A 37 9.20 2.79 -0.20
N TYR A 38 8.08 2.07 -0.37
CA TYR A 38 6.75 2.45 0.12
C TYR A 38 6.67 2.57 1.64
N ASN A 39 7.43 1.77 2.38
CA ASN A 39 7.39 1.73 3.84
C ASN A 39 8.36 2.66 4.56
N MET A 40 9.10 3.51 3.85
CA MET A 40 10.20 4.30 4.42
C MET A 40 9.78 5.35 5.48
N LYS A 41 8.48 5.64 5.62
CA LYS A 41 7.91 6.51 6.66
C LYS A 41 7.13 5.76 7.74
N THR A 42 7.04 4.44 7.64
CA THR A 42 6.38 3.62 8.66
C THR A 42 7.29 3.48 9.90
N PRO A 43 6.75 3.08 11.06
CA PRO A 43 7.55 2.85 12.25
C PRO A 43 8.72 1.88 12.01
N ARG A 44 9.85 2.15 12.66
CA ARG A 44 11.02 1.25 12.60
C ARG A 44 10.81 0.06 13.53
N LYS A 45 10.95 -1.16 13.02
CA LYS A 45 10.72 -2.42 13.76
C LYS A 45 12.00 -3.19 14.10
N GLY A 46 13.15 -2.86 13.51
CA GLY A 46 14.38 -3.61 13.79
C GLY A 46 15.66 -3.09 13.14
N THR A 47 16.61 -3.99 12.98
CA THR A 47 17.92 -3.79 12.32
C THR A 47 17.97 -4.64 11.04
N GLY A 48 18.64 -4.14 10.00
CA GLY A 48 18.72 -4.82 8.70
C GLY A 48 18.57 -3.87 7.51
N SER A 49 18.47 -4.44 6.31
CA SER A 49 18.38 -3.71 5.05
C SER A 49 17.03 -3.00 4.81
N ASP A 50 15.95 -3.50 5.44
CA ASP A 50 14.62 -2.86 5.49
C ASP A 50 14.13 -2.87 6.96
N PRO A 51 14.56 -1.89 7.78
CA PRO A 51 14.27 -1.89 9.21
C PRO A 51 12.86 -1.39 9.55
N TYR A 52 12.05 -1.05 8.54
CA TYR A 52 10.73 -0.45 8.70
C TYR A 52 9.63 -1.52 8.72
N CYS A 53 8.52 -1.22 9.39
CA CYS A 53 7.30 -2.02 9.31
C CYS A 53 6.84 -2.18 7.85
N LYS A 54 6.01 -3.18 7.57
CA LYS A 54 5.27 -3.20 6.30
C LYS A 54 4.16 -2.16 6.38
N VAL A 55 3.86 -1.51 5.25
CA VAL A 55 2.76 -0.52 5.14
C VAL A 55 1.43 -1.12 5.58
N GLY A 56 1.19 -2.39 5.25
CA GLY A 56 -0.10 -3.05 5.44
C GLY A 56 -0.90 -3.09 4.15
N CYS A 57 -1.57 -4.22 3.89
CA CYS A 57 -2.30 -4.44 2.64
C CYS A 57 -3.47 -3.46 2.46
N SER A 58 -4.19 -3.13 3.54
CA SER A 58 -5.30 -2.19 3.52
C SER A 58 -4.85 -0.77 3.18
N ALA A 59 -3.71 -0.33 3.73
CA ALA A 59 -3.14 0.98 3.46
C ALA A 59 -2.65 1.08 2.01
N VAL A 60 -1.97 0.05 1.48
CA VAL A 60 -1.56 0.03 0.06
C VAL A 60 -2.78 0.07 -0.87
N ALA A 61 -3.82 -0.71 -0.59
CA ALA A 61 -5.03 -0.72 -1.42
C ALA A 61 -5.73 0.64 -1.44
N LEU A 62 -5.87 1.28 -0.27
CA LEU A 62 -6.43 2.62 -0.16
C LEU A 62 -5.58 3.65 -0.91
N ALA A 63 -4.26 3.60 -0.75
CA ALA A 63 -3.33 4.51 -1.40
C ALA A 63 -3.42 4.41 -2.94
N GLN A 64 -3.55 3.20 -3.49
CA GLN A 64 -3.72 3.01 -4.94
C GLN A 64 -5.02 3.65 -5.45
N VAL A 65 -6.11 3.56 -4.68
CA VAL A 65 -7.39 4.21 -5.02
C VAL A 65 -7.28 5.74 -4.93
N MET A 66 -6.66 6.26 -3.86
CA MET A 66 -6.45 7.71 -3.70
C MET A 66 -5.60 8.28 -4.83
N TYR A 67 -4.56 7.56 -5.25
CA TYR A 67 -3.69 7.96 -6.36
C TYR A 67 -4.41 7.98 -7.71
N PHE A 68 -5.28 7.01 -7.97
CA PHE A 68 -6.09 6.99 -9.19
C PHE A 68 -6.98 8.24 -9.29
N TRP A 69 -7.61 8.65 -8.19
CA TRP A 69 -8.44 9.85 -8.14
C TRP A 69 -7.67 11.15 -7.88
N LYS A 70 -6.41 11.05 -7.45
CA LYS A 70 -5.59 12.18 -6.97
C LYS A 70 -6.32 13.03 -5.94
N TYR A 71 -6.95 12.36 -4.97
CA TYR A 71 -7.78 12.98 -3.95
C TYR A 71 -7.61 12.25 -2.60
N PRO A 72 -7.64 12.97 -1.47
CA PRO A 72 -7.77 14.42 -1.30
C PRO A 72 -6.48 15.19 -1.66
N GLU A 73 -6.55 16.50 -1.81
CA GLU A 73 -5.33 17.31 -1.96
C GLU A 73 -4.53 17.34 -0.65
N LYS A 74 -5.22 17.34 0.48
CA LYS A 74 -4.63 17.38 1.82
C LYS A 74 -5.24 16.35 2.75
N SER A 75 -4.39 15.72 3.56
CA SER A 75 -4.81 14.96 4.75
C SER A 75 -4.98 15.92 5.93
N PRO A 76 -6.03 15.78 6.75
CA PRO A 76 -6.08 16.46 8.05
C PRO A 76 -4.96 15.97 8.96
N ALA A 77 -4.67 16.74 10.01
CA ALA A 77 -3.84 16.25 11.10
C ALA A 77 -4.56 15.12 11.85
N LEU A 78 -3.83 14.05 12.17
CA LEU A 78 -4.34 12.91 12.93
C LEU A 78 -3.57 12.79 14.26
N PRO A 79 -4.27 12.61 15.38
CA PRO A 79 -3.60 12.35 16.65
C PRO A 79 -2.93 10.96 16.61
N GLY A 80 -1.75 10.90 17.20
CA GLY A 80 -1.02 9.69 17.47
C GLY A 80 -1.75 8.84 18.50
N TYR A 81 -1.33 7.59 18.61
CA TYR A 81 -1.92 6.65 19.54
C TYR A 81 -0.88 5.66 20.03
N THR A 82 -1.12 5.06 21.20
CA THR A 82 -0.31 3.95 21.68
C THR A 82 -0.99 2.65 21.31
N CYS A 83 -0.27 1.78 20.61
CA CYS A 83 -0.74 0.45 20.26
C CYS A 83 -1.04 -0.35 21.54
N PRO A 84 -2.30 -0.72 21.82
CA PRO A 84 -2.67 -1.34 23.09
C PRO A 84 -1.96 -2.67 23.35
N THR A 85 -1.69 -3.43 22.28
CA THR A 85 -1.10 -4.77 22.36
C THR A 85 0.41 -4.76 22.53
N SER A 86 1.11 -3.77 22.00
CA SER A 86 2.59 -3.72 21.98
C SER A 86 3.18 -2.60 22.84
N GLY A 87 2.38 -1.65 23.31
CA GLY A 87 2.84 -0.44 23.98
C GLY A 87 3.62 0.52 23.07
N TYR A 88 3.67 0.26 21.76
CA TYR A 88 4.39 1.09 20.80
C TYR A 88 3.65 2.42 20.58
N VAL A 89 4.36 3.53 20.68
CA VAL A 89 3.80 4.88 20.48
C VAL A 89 3.89 5.26 19.01
N ILE A 90 2.74 5.55 18.40
CA ILE A 90 2.62 6.17 17.08
C ILE A 90 2.49 7.67 17.30
N GLU A 91 3.36 8.44 16.65
CA GLU A 91 3.36 9.90 16.70
C GLU A 91 2.18 10.51 15.96
N ASP A 92 1.87 11.77 16.29
CA ASP A 92 0.91 12.58 15.55
C ASP A 92 1.31 12.69 14.07
N LEU A 93 0.30 12.67 13.20
CA LEU A 93 0.46 12.97 11.78
C LEU A 93 0.03 14.42 11.55
N PRO A 94 0.91 15.33 11.13
CA PRO A 94 0.51 16.69 10.80
C PRO A 94 -0.37 16.71 9.54
N GLU A 95 -1.04 17.85 9.29
CA GLU A 95 -1.64 18.10 7.99
C GLU A 95 -0.58 17.94 6.89
N TYR A 96 -0.92 17.23 5.82
CA TYR A 96 0.00 16.97 4.72
C TYR A 96 -0.68 17.21 3.37
N THR A 97 0.00 17.92 2.48
CA THR A 97 -0.45 18.10 1.09
C THR A 97 0.20 17.04 0.21
N PHE A 98 -0.62 16.23 -0.46
CA PHE A 98 -0.14 15.11 -1.26
C PHE A 98 0.46 15.58 -2.58
N ASP A 99 1.73 15.23 -2.80
CA ASP A 99 2.43 15.50 -4.05
C ASP A 99 2.17 14.41 -5.10
N TRP A 100 0.98 14.45 -5.67
CA TRP A 100 0.55 13.49 -6.70
C TRP A 100 1.44 13.51 -7.95
N ALA A 101 2.10 14.63 -8.25
CA ALA A 101 2.93 14.79 -9.44
C ALA A 101 4.27 14.05 -9.33
N ASN A 102 4.81 13.93 -8.11
CA ASN A 102 6.04 13.19 -7.84
C ASN A 102 5.80 11.69 -7.53
N MET A 103 4.55 11.24 -7.50
CA MET A 103 4.22 9.81 -7.39
C MET A 103 4.24 9.10 -8.75
N GLN A 104 4.74 7.87 -8.77
CA GLN A 104 4.85 7.04 -9.99
C GLN A 104 4.00 5.77 -9.89
N ASP A 105 3.54 5.28 -11.04
CA ASP A 105 2.81 4.01 -11.12
C ASP A 105 3.64 2.84 -10.57
N THR A 106 4.96 2.85 -10.80
CA THR A 106 5.87 1.80 -10.36
C THR A 106 7.12 2.38 -9.75
N TYR A 107 7.64 1.74 -8.71
CA TYR A 107 8.93 2.07 -8.11
C TYR A 107 9.91 0.90 -8.22
N PRO A 108 11.21 1.17 -8.42
CA PRO A 108 12.26 0.18 -8.28
C PRO A 108 12.19 -0.54 -6.92
N THR A 109 12.45 -1.84 -6.93
CA THR A 109 12.49 -2.68 -5.72
C THR A 109 13.91 -3.06 -5.31
N THR A 110 14.89 -2.81 -6.18
CA THR A 110 16.32 -3.02 -5.90
C THR A 110 16.91 -1.79 -5.20
N ASN A 111 17.87 -2.00 -4.29
CA ASN A 111 18.52 -0.88 -3.59
C ASN A 111 19.16 0.10 -4.58
N SER A 112 19.93 -0.38 -5.55
CA SER A 112 20.56 0.48 -6.56
C SER A 112 19.56 1.31 -7.37
N GLY A 113 18.37 0.76 -7.66
CA GLY A 113 17.32 1.51 -8.35
C GLY A 113 16.64 2.53 -7.44
N ILE A 114 16.46 2.20 -6.16
CA ILE A 114 15.90 3.11 -5.16
C ILE A 114 16.87 4.27 -4.88
N ASP A 115 18.18 4.00 -4.82
CA ASP A 115 19.21 5.02 -4.59
C ASP A 115 19.31 6.04 -5.75
N GLN A 116 18.76 5.71 -6.93
CA GLN A 116 18.66 6.62 -8.07
C GLN A 116 17.36 7.44 -8.09
N LEU A 117 16.38 7.12 -7.24
CA LEU A 117 15.17 7.94 -7.11
C LEU A 117 15.50 9.23 -6.37
N SER A 118 14.86 10.33 -6.78
CA SER A 118 14.94 11.55 -5.99
C SER A 118 14.24 11.37 -4.64
N ASP A 119 14.78 12.02 -3.61
CA ASP A 119 14.18 12.04 -2.28
C ASP A 119 12.74 12.55 -2.32
N THR A 120 12.40 13.47 -3.24
CA THR A 120 11.03 13.94 -3.44
C THR A 120 10.07 12.81 -3.81
N LYS A 121 10.46 11.94 -4.75
CA LYS A 121 9.63 10.80 -5.20
C LYS A 121 9.45 9.76 -4.10
N ILE A 122 10.49 9.51 -3.32
CA ILE A 122 10.47 8.60 -2.16
C ILE A 122 9.59 9.18 -1.04
N ASN A 123 9.77 10.47 -0.74
CA ASN A 123 9.00 11.13 0.31
C ASN A 123 7.52 11.22 -0.07
N ALA A 124 7.17 11.53 -1.32
CA ALA A 124 5.78 11.62 -1.77
C ALA A 124 5.02 10.32 -1.49
N ILE A 125 5.54 9.17 -1.94
CA ILE A 125 4.90 7.87 -1.70
C ILE A 125 4.97 7.46 -0.22
N GLY A 126 6.08 7.74 0.46
CA GLY A 126 6.22 7.42 1.87
C GLY A 126 5.20 8.14 2.75
N TRP A 127 4.94 9.43 2.49
CA TRP A 127 3.95 10.20 3.24
C TRP A 127 2.51 9.76 2.98
N LEU A 128 2.21 9.30 1.77
CA LEU A 128 0.89 8.71 1.47
C LEU A 128 0.66 7.38 2.24
N MET A 129 1.73 6.66 2.54
CA MET A 129 1.70 5.31 3.12
C MET A 129 1.89 5.30 4.65
N ARG A 130 2.06 6.47 5.28
CA ARG A 130 2.26 6.61 6.73
C ARG A 130 0.92 6.70 7.44
#